data_AF-A0AAU3I251-F1
#
_entry.id   AF-A0AAU3I251-F1
#
_cell.length_a   1.000
_cell.length_b   1.000
_cell.length_c   1.000
_cell.angle_alpha   90.00
_cell.angle_beta   90.00
_cell.angle_gamma   90.00
#
_symmetry.space_group_name_H-M   'P 1'
#
loop_
_entity.id
_entity.type
_entity.pdbx_description
1 polymer ?
#
loop_
_entity_poly.entity_id
_entity_poly.type
_entity_poly.pdbx_seq_one_letter_code
_entity_poly.pdbx_strand_id
1 'polypeptide(L)'
;MDARRAAQHKRVVSELDAFAHWYAAPDPSSAGHFLTLTLFAEFPDTLRVARSMTATFLQGAGAGIAVDDARLIVSELVGNVLNHAVPDRCLAHPGGNRRIDVTFKLWPKWLFIGVADEDSTPPLMPQGDTFSPRLMGELAEAVLPDSGRGLLILQRLTAAVWWTPGDLGGKTVWCRLDLDGPREHSTL
;
A
#
# COMPACT_ATOMS: atom_id res chain seq x y z
N MET A 1 -5.27 7.76 -40.49
CA MET A 1 -5.44 6.85 -39.33
C MET A 1 -4.06 6.32 -38.98
N ASP A 2 -3.46 6.89 -37.94
CA ASP A 2 -2.01 6.92 -37.76
C ASP A 2 -1.39 5.61 -37.25
N ALA A 3 -0.36 5.15 -37.96
CA ALA A 3 0.47 4.01 -37.61
C ALA A 3 1.07 4.10 -36.19
N ARG A 4 1.24 5.32 -35.65
CA ARG A 4 1.68 5.58 -34.27
C ARG A 4 0.65 5.14 -33.22
N ARG A 5 -0.65 5.36 -33.46
CA ARG A 5 -1.73 4.90 -32.56
C ARG A 5 -1.84 3.38 -32.56
N ALA A 6 -1.65 2.75 -33.72
CA ALA A 6 -1.67 1.29 -33.84
C ALA A 6 -0.49 0.62 -33.12
N ALA A 7 0.70 1.22 -33.17
CA ALA A 7 1.88 0.74 -32.45
C ALA A 7 1.73 0.92 -30.92
N GLN A 8 1.17 2.05 -30.48
CA GLN A 8 0.92 2.33 -29.06
C GLN A 8 -0.16 1.41 -28.49
N HIS A 9 -1.22 1.13 -29.27
CA HIS A 9 -2.25 0.17 -28.88
C HIS A 9 -1.70 -1.26 -28.75
N LYS A 10 -0.85 -1.70 -29.69
CA LYS A 10 -0.18 -3.02 -29.59
C LYS A 10 0.75 -3.14 -28.37
N ARG A 11 1.44 -2.06 -28.00
CA ARG A 11 2.29 -2.03 -26.80
C ARG A 11 1.48 -2.11 -25.52
N VAL A 12 0.40 -1.33 -25.41
CA VAL A 12 -0.50 -1.37 -24.25
C VAL A 12 -1.18 -2.73 -24.11
N VAL A 13 -1.61 -3.34 -25.23
CA VAL A 13 -2.19 -4.70 -25.22
C VAL A 13 -1.16 -5.74 -24.82
N SER A 14 0.10 -5.64 -25.29
CA SER A 14 1.18 -6.54 -24.88
C SER A 14 1.60 -6.37 -23.41
N GLU A 15 1.57 -5.14 -22.89
CA GLU A 15 1.81 -4.84 -21.47
C GLU A 15 0.65 -5.36 -20.60
N LEU A 16 -0.60 -5.30 -21.10
CA LEU A 16 -1.78 -5.91 -20.47
C LEU A 16 -1.74 -7.44 -20.51
N ASP A 17 -1.35 -8.06 -21.62
CA ASP A 17 -1.22 -9.52 -21.75
C ASP A 17 -0.09 -10.04 -20.86
N ALA A 18 1.02 -9.31 -20.73
CA ALA A 18 2.06 -9.61 -19.75
C ALA A 18 1.55 -9.47 -18.30
N PHE A 19 0.66 -8.50 -18.04
CA PHE A 19 0.00 -8.31 -16.73
C PHE A 19 -1.02 -9.42 -16.41
N ALA A 20 -1.73 -9.92 -17.42
CA ALA A 20 -2.75 -10.95 -17.27
C ALA A 20 -2.19 -12.30 -16.80
N HIS A 21 -0.90 -12.55 -16.96
CA HIS A 21 -0.24 -13.77 -16.48
C HIS A 21 -0.06 -13.82 -14.94
N TRP A 22 -0.26 -12.71 -14.23
CA TRP A 22 -0.22 -12.65 -12.75
C TRP A 22 -1.54 -12.20 -12.10
N TYR A 23 -2.56 -11.90 -12.92
CA TYR A 23 -3.87 -11.51 -12.44
C TYR A 23 -4.83 -12.70 -12.52
N ALA A 24 -5.02 -13.40 -11.40
CA ALA A 24 -6.15 -14.30 -11.24
C ALA A 24 -7.39 -13.45 -10.96
N ALA A 25 -8.35 -13.43 -11.89
CA ALA A 25 -9.65 -12.81 -11.62
C ALA A 25 -10.27 -13.48 -10.38
N PRO A 26 -10.71 -12.71 -9.37
CA PRO A 26 -11.23 -13.29 -8.14
C PRO A 26 -12.50 -14.11 -8.43
N ASP A 27 -12.54 -15.35 -7.96
CA ASP A 27 -13.71 -16.22 -8.01
C ASP A 27 -14.83 -15.61 -7.15
N PRO A 28 -16.00 -15.26 -7.72
CA PRO A 28 -17.11 -14.71 -6.97
C PRO A 28 -17.85 -15.81 -6.20
N SER A 29 -17.20 -16.40 -5.21
CA SER A 29 -17.89 -16.98 -4.06
C SER A 29 -17.95 -15.93 -2.95
N SER A 30 -18.92 -16.00 -2.05
CA SER A 30 -19.21 -15.02 -0.98
C SER A 30 -18.07 -14.81 0.07
N ALA A 31 -16.80 -15.03 -0.26
CA ALA A 31 -15.69 -15.29 0.65
C ALA A 31 -14.63 -14.16 0.77
N GLY A 32 -14.75 -13.07 0.00
CA GLY A 32 -13.79 -11.95 0.00
C GLY A 32 -12.89 -11.94 -1.25
N HIS A 33 -12.32 -10.78 -1.56
CA HIS A 33 -11.41 -10.59 -2.69
C HIS A 33 -9.96 -10.46 -2.21
N PHE A 34 -9.04 -11.09 -2.92
CA PHE A 34 -7.62 -11.11 -2.55
C PHE A 34 -6.76 -10.72 -3.74
N LEU A 35 -5.73 -9.92 -3.49
CA LEU A 35 -4.74 -9.54 -4.49
C LEU A 35 -3.38 -9.42 -3.83
N THR A 36 -2.33 -9.94 -4.45
CA THR A 36 -0.95 -9.63 -4.08
C THR A 36 -0.24 -9.09 -5.32
N LEU A 37 0.44 -7.96 -5.15
CA LEU A 37 1.24 -7.31 -6.18
C LEU A 37 2.71 -7.37 -5.76
N THR A 38 3.51 -8.07 -6.55
CA THR A 38 4.97 -8.02 -6.40
C THR A 38 5.51 -6.89 -7.26
N LEU A 39 6.20 -5.95 -6.61
CA LEU A 39 6.84 -4.79 -7.19
C LEU A 39 8.32 -4.82 -6.85
N PHE A 40 9.11 -3.97 -7.52
CA PHE A 40 10.53 -3.84 -7.20
C PHE A 40 10.94 -2.37 -7.04
N ALA A 41 11.73 -2.07 -6.02
CA ALA A 41 12.04 -0.70 -5.64
C ALA A 41 12.81 0.09 -6.71
N GLU A 42 13.56 -0.63 -7.55
CA GLU A 42 14.47 -0.06 -8.54
C GLU A 42 13.75 0.39 -9.82
N PHE A 43 12.46 0.05 -10.00
CA PHE A 43 11.69 0.57 -11.12
C PHE A 43 11.07 1.93 -10.78
N PRO A 44 11.24 2.96 -11.64
CA PRO A 44 10.80 4.34 -11.35
C PRO A 44 9.28 4.46 -11.24
N ASP A 45 8.54 3.53 -11.83
CA ASP A 45 7.09 3.56 -11.91
C ASP A 45 6.40 2.78 -10.78
N THR A 46 7.17 2.17 -9.87
CA THR A 46 6.67 1.26 -8.83
C THR A 46 5.54 1.86 -8.00
N LEU A 47 5.70 3.10 -7.51
CA LEU A 47 4.66 3.76 -6.72
C LEU A 47 3.40 4.06 -7.55
N ARG A 48 3.56 4.45 -8.82
CA ARG A 48 2.45 4.72 -9.72
C ARG A 48 1.68 3.45 -10.06
N VAL A 49 2.39 2.34 -10.29
CA VAL A 49 1.80 1.02 -10.53
C VAL A 49 1.04 0.55 -9.29
N ALA A 50 1.64 0.65 -8.10
CA ALA A 50 0.99 0.29 -6.84
C ALA A 50 -0.36 1.02 -6.67
N ARG A 51 -0.36 2.35 -6.82
CA ARG A 51 -1.56 3.19 -6.69
C ARG A 51 -2.62 2.90 -7.75
N SER A 52 -2.20 2.63 -8.99
CA SER A 52 -3.12 2.34 -10.10
C SER A 52 -3.78 0.98 -9.91
N MET A 53 -2.99 -0.03 -9.56
CA MET A 53 -3.49 -1.39 -9.32
C MET A 53 -4.40 -1.46 -8.10
N THR A 54 -4.09 -0.70 -7.04
CA THR A 54 -4.97 -0.55 -5.87
C THR A 54 -6.36 -0.03 -6.28
N ALA A 55 -6.40 1.03 -7.09
CA ALA A 55 -7.66 1.60 -7.57
C ALA A 55 -8.43 0.61 -8.45
N THR A 56 -7.75 -0.01 -9.42
CA THR A 56 -8.37 -0.99 -10.33
C THR A 56 -8.97 -2.16 -9.56
N PHE A 57 -8.23 -2.71 -8.59
CA PHE A 57 -8.68 -3.84 -7.77
C PHE A 57 -9.91 -3.48 -6.94
N LEU A 58 -9.86 -2.39 -6.17
CA LEU A 58 -10.95 -2.02 -5.26
C LEU A 58 -12.21 -1.57 -6.02
N GLN A 59 -12.06 -0.90 -7.16
CA GLN A 59 -13.19 -0.58 -8.03
C GLN A 59 -13.83 -1.86 -8.61
N GLY A 60 -13.01 -2.77 -9.13
CA GLY A 60 -13.49 -4.05 -9.67
C GLY A 60 -14.14 -4.95 -8.61
N ALA A 61 -13.73 -4.83 -7.35
CA ALA A 61 -14.28 -5.57 -6.22
C ALA A 61 -15.47 -4.87 -5.52
N GLY A 62 -15.95 -3.74 -6.05
CA GLY A 62 -17.10 -3.00 -5.50
C GLY A 62 -16.80 -2.18 -4.23
N ALA A 63 -15.54 -2.07 -3.82
CA ALA A 63 -15.09 -1.29 -2.65
C ALA A 63 -14.64 0.14 -3.03
N GLY A 64 -15.35 0.77 -3.97
CA GLY A 64 -14.97 2.07 -4.56
C GLY A 64 -14.82 3.20 -3.53
N ILE A 65 -15.57 3.17 -2.43
CA ILE A 65 -15.52 4.17 -1.35
C ILE A 65 -14.17 4.23 -0.63
N ALA A 66 -13.42 3.12 -0.61
CA ALA A 66 -12.15 3.02 0.11
C ALA A 66 -10.94 3.32 -0.79
N VAL A 67 -11.16 3.62 -2.08
CA VAL A 67 -10.07 3.73 -3.07
C VAL A 67 -9.09 4.84 -2.74
N ASP A 68 -9.56 6.02 -2.37
CA ASP A 68 -8.67 7.16 -2.11
C ASP A 68 -7.83 6.93 -0.84
N ASP A 69 -8.46 6.47 0.24
CA ASP A 69 -7.78 6.13 1.49
C ASP A 69 -6.78 4.99 1.28
N ALA A 70 -7.17 3.92 0.57
CA ALA A 70 -6.29 2.81 0.26
C ALA A 70 -5.10 3.21 -0.63
N ARG A 71 -5.31 4.10 -1.63
CA ARG A 71 -4.21 4.62 -2.46
C ARG A 71 -3.23 5.44 -1.65
N LEU A 72 -3.72 6.24 -0.70
CA LEU A 72 -2.87 7.00 0.18
C LEU A 72 -2.06 6.07 1.10
N ILE A 73 -2.73 5.10 1.75
CA ILE A 73 -2.07 4.07 2.58
C ILE A 73 -0.96 3.34 1.81
N VAL A 74 -1.27 2.86 0.60
CA VAL A 74 -0.30 2.18 -0.26
C VAL A 74 0.83 3.11 -0.65
N SER A 75 0.55 4.40 -0.89
CA SER A 75 1.59 5.37 -1.23
C SER A 75 2.57 5.59 -0.07
N GLU A 76 2.06 5.74 1.14
CA GLU A 76 2.89 5.92 2.33
C GLU A 76 3.70 4.66 2.65
N LEU A 77 3.06 3.49 2.64
CA LEU A 77 3.74 2.23 2.94
C LEU A 77 4.80 1.88 1.90
N VAL A 78 4.47 1.93 0.60
CA VAL A 78 5.45 1.66 -0.46
C VAL A 78 6.53 2.76 -0.47
N GLY A 79 6.16 4.02 -0.25
CA GLY A 79 7.11 5.12 -0.13
C GLY A 79 8.13 4.89 1.00
N ASN A 80 7.68 4.41 2.17
CA ASN A 80 8.57 4.05 3.26
C ASN A 80 9.56 2.95 2.85
N VAL A 81 9.11 1.93 2.14
CA VAL A 81 9.99 0.87 1.64
C VAL A 81 11.03 1.45 0.67
N LEU A 82 10.59 2.24 -0.31
CA LEU A 82 11.48 2.83 -1.32
C LEU A 82 12.58 3.69 -0.69
N ASN A 83 12.21 4.51 0.30
CA ASN A 83 13.08 5.52 0.90
C ASN A 83 13.92 5.00 2.07
N HIS A 84 13.47 3.96 2.78
CA HIS A 84 14.06 3.59 4.07
C HIS A 84 14.45 2.13 4.20
N ALA A 85 13.86 1.20 3.43
CA ALA A 85 14.15 -0.22 3.61
C ALA A 85 15.57 -0.57 3.15
N VAL A 86 16.35 -1.16 4.04
CA VAL A 86 17.67 -1.73 3.74
C VAL A 86 17.55 -3.26 3.80
N PRO A 87 17.66 -3.97 2.67
CA PRO A 87 17.48 -5.42 2.65
C PRO A 87 18.43 -6.12 3.61
N ASP A 88 17.89 -7.10 4.34
CA ASP A 88 18.67 -8.01 5.16
C ASP A 88 19.72 -8.70 4.31
N ARG A 89 20.91 -8.94 4.88
CA ARG A 89 22.02 -9.56 4.15
C ARG A 89 21.70 -10.94 3.58
N CYS A 90 20.77 -11.67 4.20
CA CYS A 90 20.32 -12.98 3.72
C CYS A 90 19.33 -12.91 2.54
N LEU A 91 18.72 -11.74 2.31
CA LEU A 91 17.79 -11.48 1.21
C LEU A 91 18.43 -10.65 0.10
N ALA A 92 19.43 -9.84 0.43
CA ALA A 92 20.18 -9.03 -0.52
C ALA A 92 21.01 -9.91 -1.47
N HIS A 93 20.76 -9.78 -2.76
CA HIS A 93 21.59 -10.39 -3.81
C HIS A 93 22.37 -9.29 -4.55
N PRO A 94 23.68 -9.47 -4.84
CA PRO A 94 24.43 -8.50 -5.64
C PRO A 94 23.76 -8.26 -7.00
N GLY A 95 23.37 -7.01 -7.28
CA GLY A 95 22.63 -6.64 -8.50
C GLY A 95 21.16 -7.09 -8.51
N GLY A 96 20.65 -7.63 -7.41
CA GLY A 96 19.24 -7.94 -7.22
C GLY A 96 18.42 -6.68 -6.93
N ASN A 97 17.17 -6.71 -7.37
CA ASN A 97 16.19 -5.65 -7.09
C ASN A 97 15.46 -5.97 -5.79
N ARG A 98 15.22 -4.95 -4.95
CA ARG A 98 14.51 -5.08 -3.68
C ARG A 98 13.04 -5.36 -3.95
N ARG A 99 12.54 -6.50 -3.48
CA ARG A 99 11.14 -6.89 -3.65
C ARG A 99 10.24 -6.14 -2.67
N ILE A 100 9.06 -5.76 -3.16
CA ILE A 100 7.99 -5.16 -2.37
C ILE A 100 6.70 -5.93 -2.67
N ASP A 101 6.09 -6.56 -1.68
CA ASP A 101 4.83 -7.28 -1.87
C ASP A 101 3.68 -6.49 -1.24
N VAL A 102 2.75 -5.99 -2.06
CA VAL A 102 1.53 -5.29 -1.61
C VAL A 102 0.37 -6.28 -1.63
N THR A 103 -0.16 -6.62 -0.45
CA THR A 103 -1.23 -7.59 -0.25
C THR A 103 -2.53 -6.89 0.13
N PHE A 104 -3.62 -7.24 -0.54
CA PHE A 104 -4.97 -6.84 -0.20
C PHE A 104 -5.79 -8.06 0.21
N LYS A 105 -6.50 -7.94 1.33
CA LYS A 105 -7.50 -8.90 1.76
C LYS A 105 -8.79 -8.15 2.05
N LEU A 106 -9.75 -8.24 1.15
CA LEU A 106 -11.00 -7.51 1.18
C LEU A 106 -12.14 -8.45 1.57
N TRP A 107 -12.81 -8.11 2.66
CA TRP A 107 -14.06 -8.72 3.12
C TRP A 107 -15.16 -7.67 3.10
N PRO A 108 -16.45 -8.06 3.21
CA PRO A 108 -17.56 -7.11 3.17
C PRO A 108 -17.41 -5.92 4.13
N LYS A 109 -16.87 -6.15 5.34
CA LYS A 109 -16.74 -5.12 6.39
C LYS A 109 -15.34 -4.55 6.57
N TRP A 110 -14.32 -5.21 6.01
CA TRP A 110 -12.92 -4.91 6.33
C TRP A 110 -12.04 -5.00 5.10
N LEU A 111 -11.13 -4.05 4.99
CA LEU A 111 -10.03 -4.11 4.03
C LEU A 111 -8.71 -4.13 4.79
N PHE A 112 -7.91 -5.16 4.55
CA PHE A 112 -6.55 -5.25 5.04
C PHE A 112 -5.57 -4.98 3.91
N ILE A 113 -4.61 -4.11 4.16
CA ILE A 113 -3.53 -3.74 3.25
C ILE A 113 -2.22 -4.08 3.95
N GLY A 114 -1.43 -4.98 3.36
CA GLY A 114 -0.10 -5.34 3.83
C GLY A 114 0.95 -4.89 2.83
N VAL A 115 2.06 -4.33 3.28
CA VAL A 115 3.23 -4.08 2.45
C VAL A 115 4.43 -4.74 3.09
N ALA A 116 4.99 -5.72 2.38
CA ALA A 116 6.18 -6.44 2.81
C ALA A 116 7.42 -5.91 2.10
N ASP A 117 8.53 -5.85 2.84
CA ASP A 117 9.86 -5.52 2.35
C ASP A 117 10.90 -6.51 2.88
N GLU A 118 12.12 -6.39 2.38
CA GLU A 118 13.25 -7.27 2.72
C GLU A 118 14.07 -6.78 3.93
N ASP A 119 13.61 -5.77 4.67
CA ASP A 119 14.29 -5.18 5.83
C ASP A 119 13.62 -5.60 7.15
N SER A 120 14.30 -6.35 8.01
CA SER A 120 13.75 -6.78 9.30
C SER A 120 13.62 -5.68 10.36
N THR A 121 14.12 -4.47 10.11
CA THR A 121 14.12 -3.36 11.08
C THR A 121 12.67 -2.98 11.43
N PRO A 122 12.25 -3.10 12.70
CA PRO A 122 10.89 -2.74 13.11
C PRO A 122 10.54 -1.29 12.75
N PRO A 123 9.33 -1.01 12.23
CA PRO A 123 8.92 0.35 11.96
C PRO A 123 8.78 1.13 13.26
N LEU A 124 9.22 2.39 13.27
CA LEU A 124 9.01 3.30 14.39
C LEU A 124 7.53 3.70 14.46
N MET A 125 6.70 2.86 15.07
CA MET A 125 5.29 3.18 15.29
C MET A 125 5.17 4.43 16.18
N PRO A 126 4.39 5.45 15.80
CA PRO A 126 4.09 6.54 16.72
C PRO A 126 3.40 5.93 17.94
N GLN A 127 4.03 5.98 19.11
CA GLN A 127 3.43 5.44 20.33
C GLN A 127 2.13 6.20 20.60
N GLY A 128 1.08 5.46 20.96
CA GLY A 128 -0.30 5.94 21.12
C GLY A 128 -0.51 6.85 22.33
N ASP A 129 0.37 7.82 22.55
CA ASP A 129 0.05 8.91 23.45
C ASP A 129 -1.02 9.77 22.80
N THR A 130 -2.05 10.04 23.59
CA THR A 130 -3.24 10.77 23.18
C THR A 130 -2.85 12.19 22.77
N PHE A 131 -2.54 12.40 21.49
CA PHE A 131 -2.19 13.71 20.96
C PHE A 131 -3.42 14.62 20.97
N SER A 132 -3.54 15.43 22.02
CA SER A 132 -4.56 16.47 22.14
C SER A 132 -4.53 17.38 20.90
N PRO A 133 -5.66 17.55 20.18
CA PRO A 133 -5.75 18.40 19.00
C PRO A 133 -5.30 19.85 19.25
N ARG A 134 -5.29 20.28 20.51
CA ARG A 134 -4.96 21.65 20.93
C ARG A 134 -3.46 21.95 20.88
N LEU A 135 -2.60 20.93 20.84
CA LEU A 135 -1.14 21.09 20.80
C LEU A 135 -0.56 21.09 19.36
N MET A 136 -1.42 20.97 18.34
CA MET A 136 -1.02 20.90 16.92
C MET A 136 -0.54 22.25 16.36
N GLY A 137 -0.96 23.37 16.96
CA GLY A 137 -0.69 24.71 16.41
C GLY A 137 0.76 25.18 16.54
N GLU A 138 1.52 24.66 17.51
CA GLU A 138 2.84 25.23 17.86
C GLU A 138 4.01 24.24 17.70
N LEU A 139 3.78 22.93 17.60
CA LEU A 139 4.85 21.92 17.46
C LEU A 139 4.88 21.17 16.11
N ALA A 140 3.85 21.27 15.27
CA ALA A 140 3.69 20.40 14.09
C ALA A 140 4.72 20.60 12.97
N GLU A 141 5.42 21.73 12.94
CA GLU A 141 6.49 21.98 11.95
C GLU A 141 7.89 21.58 12.44
N ALA A 142 8.07 21.37 13.75
CA ALA A 142 9.38 21.05 14.32
C ALA A 142 9.61 19.53 14.38
N VAL A 143 10.14 19.00 13.28
CA VAL A 143 11.02 17.81 13.24
C VAL A 143 10.35 16.47 13.56
N LEU A 144 9.35 16.08 12.77
CA LEU A 144 9.23 14.66 12.43
C LEU A 144 10.18 14.39 11.25
N PRO A 145 11.14 13.44 11.37
CA PRO A 145 11.81 12.91 10.18
C PRO A 145 10.75 12.49 9.16
N ASP A 146 11.01 12.62 7.85
CA ASP A 146 10.01 12.29 6.83
C ASP A 146 9.46 10.85 6.98
N SER A 147 10.25 9.93 7.54
CA SER A 147 9.85 8.57 7.90
C SER A 147 8.71 8.47 8.94
N GLY A 148 8.50 9.51 9.75
CA GLY A 148 7.47 9.57 10.78
C GLY A 148 6.13 10.14 10.29
N ARG A 149 6.14 10.94 9.21
CA ARG A 149 4.93 11.57 8.67
C ARG A 149 3.99 10.53 8.05
N GLY A 150 4.54 9.59 7.28
CA GLY A 150 3.74 8.55 6.63
C GLY A 150 2.98 7.69 7.64
N LEU A 151 3.63 7.25 8.73
CA LEU A 151 2.97 6.45 9.76
C LEU A 151 1.89 7.22 10.53
N LEU A 152 2.06 8.54 10.72
CA LEU A 152 1.03 9.39 11.32
C LEU A 152 -0.22 9.49 10.43
N ILE A 153 -0.03 9.58 9.11
CA ILE A 153 -1.14 9.56 8.13
C ILE A 153 -1.89 8.22 8.23
N LEU A 154 -1.16 7.09 8.31
CA LEU A 154 -1.78 5.77 8.46
C LEU A 154 -2.61 5.65 9.73
N GLN A 155 -2.12 6.16 10.87
CA GLN A 155 -2.87 6.14 12.14
C GLN A 155 -4.19 6.92 12.08
N ARG A 156 -4.28 7.95 11.22
CA ARG A 156 -5.51 8.73 11.05
C ARG A 156 -6.51 8.09 10.10
N LEU A 157 -6.03 7.38 9.09
CA LEU A 157 -6.87 6.77 8.05
C LEU A 157 -7.36 5.37 8.41
N THR A 158 -6.63 4.65 9.25
CA THR A 158 -6.85 3.22 9.48
C THR A 158 -7.44 2.97 10.87
N ALA A 159 -8.26 1.93 10.97
CA ALA A 159 -8.77 1.45 12.25
C ALA A 159 -7.67 0.78 13.09
N ALA A 160 -6.64 0.21 12.43
CA ALA A 160 -5.49 -0.38 13.09
C ALA A 160 -4.28 -0.43 12.14
N VAL A 161 -3.08 -0.27 12.72
CA VAL A 161 -1.79 -0.50 12.06
C VAL A 161 -0.93 -1.39 12.95
N TRP A 162 -0.30 -2.41 12.37
CA TRP A 162 0.64 -3.30 13.05
C TRP A 162 1.70 -3.81 12.08
N TRP A 163 2.66 -4.58 12.56
CA TRP A 163 3.64 -5.23 11.69
C TRP A 163 3.90 -6.67 12.14
N THR A 164 4.38 -7.49 11.21
CA THR A 164 4.77 -8.88 11.45
C THR A 164 6.15 -9.14 10.85
N PRO A 165 7.06 -9.85 11.53
CA PRO A 165 8.32 -10.27 10.92
C PRO A 165 8.08 -11.27 9.79
N GLY A 166 8.95 -11.27 8.79
CA GLY A 166 8.97 -12.31 7.75
C GLY A 166 9.72 -13.56 8.21
N ASP A 167 9.32 -14.73 7.72
CA ASP A 167 9.90 -16.02 8.14
C ASP A 167 11.40 -16.17 7.80
N LEU A 168 11.85 -15.51 6.72
CA LEU A 168 13.22 -15.59 6.20
C LEU A 168 13.97 -14.24 6.28
N GLY A 169 13.45 -13.31 7.10
CA GLY A 169 13.85 -11.90 7.11
C GLY A 169 12.80 -11.01 6.46
N GLY A 170 13.04 -9.71 6.52
CA GLY A 170 12.07 -8.69 6.16
C GLY A 170 10.93 -8.54 7.17
N LYS A 171 9.97 -7.69 6.80
CA LYS A 171 8.77 -7.43 7.60
C LYS A 171 7.59 -7.15 6.70
N THR A 172 6.39 -7.22 7.27
CA THR A 172 5.17 -6.71 6.65
C THR A 172 4.51 -5.72 7.58
N VAL A 173 4.24 -4.51 7.07
CA VAL A 173 3.40 -3.52 7.74
C VAL A 173 1.96 -3.68 7.25
N TRP A 174 1.05 -3.85 8.19
CA TRP A 174 -0.38 -4.07 7.93
C TRP A 174 -1.21 -2.87 8.38
N CYS A 175 -2.24 -2.56 7.61
CA CYS A 175 -3.26 -1.58 7.88
C CYS A 175 -4.65 -2.23 7.74
N ARG A 176 -5.59 -1.87 8.62
CA ARG A 176 -7.00 -2.26 8.51
C ARG A 176 -7.89 -1.03 8.33
N LEU A 177 -8.77 -1.08 7.35
CA LEU A 177 -9.89 -0.16 7.16
C LEU A 177 -11.20 -0.88 7.49
N ASP A 178 -12.10 -0.20 8.19
CA ASP A 178 -13.46 -0.67 8.44
C ASP A 178 -14.37 -0.02 7.38
N LEU A 179 -15.02 -0.84 6.56
CA LEU A 179 -15.86 -0.40 5.42
C LEU A 179 -17.31 -0.09 5.84
N ASP A 180 -17.67 -0.44 7.08
CA ASP A 180 -19.01 -0.39 7.68
C ASP A 180 -19.24 0.80 8.64
N GLY A 181 -18.42 1.86 8.58
CA GLY A 181 -18.50 2.97 9.54
C GLY A 181 -19.31 4.17 9.04
N PRO A 182 -20.35 4.65 9.75
CA PRO A 182 -20.90 5.98 9.50
C PRO A 182 -19.80 7.01 9.76
N ARG A 183 -19.54 7.90 8.79
CA ARG A 183 -18.89 9.18 9.10
C ARG A 183 -19.89 9.95 9.95
N GLU A 184 -19.73 9.93 11.26
CA GLU A 184 -20.46 10.85 12.13
C GLU A 184 -20.08 12.27 11.71
N HIS A 185 -20.95 12.89 10.93
CA HIS A 185 -20.97 14.33 10.74
C HIS A 185 -21.27 14.93 12.11
N SER A 186 -20.22 15.27 12.87
CA SER A 186 -20.34 16.11 14.06
C SER A 186 -20.86 17.47 13.61
N THR A 187 -22.18 17.61 13.58
CA THR A 187 -22.86 18.90 13.59
C THR A 187 -22.99 19.28 15.05
N LEU A 188 -22.09 20.15 15.50
CA LEU A 188 -22.32 21.04 16.64
C LEU A 188 -21.90 22.43 16.21
#